data_AF-A0A355S5J8-F1
#
_entry.id   AF-A0A355S5J8-F1
#
_cell.length_a   1.000
_cell.length_b   1.000
_cell.length_c   1.000
_cell.angle_alpha   90.00
_cell.angle_beta   90.00
_cell.angle_gamma   90.00
#
_symmetry.space_group_name_H-M   'P 1'
#
loop_
_entity.id
_entity.type
_entity.pdbx_description
1 polymer ?
#
loop_
_entity_poly.entity_id
_entity_poly.type
_entity_poly.pdbx_seq_one_letter_code
_entity_poly.pdbx_strand_id
1 'polypeptide(L)'
;MFHSIKGKILSIYLFLIFLISLIASISIYSLFNLNKAIDGLIASNYTSIAAATNMIDAIERQDSNELIYLEVDAQKGIRAFSQNQQEFLVWLNRAKDNITENDERKVIESANSDYLKYIEYFSKLQEIKNKSGNDEAVKFYDKEIYPVFNSVKSSCRSILKLNEESMFKSKQNATEISRKQMYGTIMISIISILLGLVVSTYFTKKIVSPIFVLTEGVKSVKRGNLNHRININTHDEIGELASEFNNMTSRLLQYDKSSINKLMVEKNKSIAIV
;
A
#
# COMPACT_ATOMS: atom_id res chain seq x y z
N MET A 1 -10.27 2.87 -37.58
CA MET A 1 -10.56 1.46 -37.20
C MET A 1 -12.01 1.23 -36.74
N PHE A 2 -12.79 2.25 -36.34
CA PHE A 2 -14.22 2.04 -36.05
C PHE A 2 -15.08 3.10 -36.74
N HIS A 3 -15.64 2.74 -37.88
CA HIS A 3 -16.66 3.54 -38.58
C HIS A 3 -18.04 3.38 -37.91
N SER A 4 -18.18 2.46 -36.95
CA SER A 4 -19.45 2.17 -36.28
C SER A 4 -19.67 2.89 -34.95
N ILE A 5 -20.89 3.33 -34.66
CA ILE A 5 -21.32 3.87 -33.35
C ILE A 5 -20.97 2.87 -32.24
N LYS A 6 -21.25 1.58 -32.46
CA LYS A 6 -20.92 0.50 -31.52
C LYS A 6 -19.42 0.46 -31.21
N GLY A 7 -18.57 0.54 -32.23
CA GLY A 7 -17.11 0.52 -32.06
C GLY A 7 -16.59 1.77 -31.32
N LYS A 8 -17.19 2.94 -31.56
CA LYS A 8 -16.90 4.17 -30.83
C LYS A 8 -17.23 4.06 -29.35
N ILE A 9 -18.42 3.57 -29.01
CA ILE A 9 -18.85 3.35 -27.62
C ILE A 9 -17.97 2.30 -26.93
N LEU A 10 -17.68 1.18 -27.61
CA LEU A 10 -16.81 0.13 -27.08
C LEU A 10 -15.40 0.67 -26.77
N SER A 11 -14.85 1.51 -27.65
CA SER A 11 -13.55 2.14 -27.42
C SER A 11 -13.52 3.02 -26.16
N ILE A 12 -14.62 3.69 -25.81
CA ILE A 12 -14.72 4.48 -24.57
C ILE A 12 -14.67 3.57 -23.36
N TYR A 13 -15.49 2.52 -23.36
CA TYR A 13 -15.53 1.58 -22.25
C TYR A 13 -14.19 0.89 -22.06
N LEU A 14 -13.53 0.47 -23.14
CA LEU A 14 -12.19 -0.11 -23.07
C LEU A 14 -11.17 0.89 -22.52
N PHE A 15 -11.24 2.16 -22.92
CA PHE A 15 -10.35 3.20 -22.41
C PHE A 15 -10.58 3.48 -20.91
N LEU A 16 -11.84 3.55 -20.48
CA LEU A 16 -12.19 3.74 -19.06
C LEU A 16 -11.75 2.55 -18.21
N ILE A 17 -12.01 1.32 -18.68
CA ILE A 17 -11.58 0.10 -18.00
C ILE A 17 -10.04 0.07 -17.92
N PHE A 18 -9.35 0.47 -18.98
CA PHE A 18 -7.90 0.57 -18.99
C PHE A 18 -7.39 1.58 -17.93
N LEU A 19 -7.97 2.78 -17.85
CA LEU A 19 -7.60 3.77 -16.84
C LEU A 19 -7.82 3.26 -15.41
N ILE A 20 -8.99 2.64 -15.14
CA ILE A 20 -9.32 2.08 -13.83
C ILE A 20 -8.34 0.94 -13.48
N SER A 21 -8.09 0.04 -14.44
CA SER A 21 -7.17 -1.09 -14.25
C SER A 21 -5.73 -0.63 -13.99
N LEU A 22 -5.29 0.44 -14.66
CA LEU A 22 -3.97 1.04 -14.45
C LEU A 22 -3.85 1.60 -13.03
N ILE A 23 -4.82 2.40 -12.58
CA ILE A 23 -4.85 2.98 -11.23
C ILE A 23 -4.90 1.87 -10.17
N ALA A 24 -5.76 0.86 -10.37
CA ALA A 24 -5.89 -0.27 -9.46
C ALA A 24 -4.56 -1.04 -9.36
N SER A 25 -3.91 -1.33 -10.49
CA SER A 25 -2.62 -2.04 -10.52
C SER A 25 -1.53 -1.28 -9.77
N ILE A 26 -1.44 0.05 -9.96
CA ILE A 26 -0.47 0.90 -9.25
C ILE A 26 -0.77 0.93 -7.75
N SER A 27 -2.05 1.04 -7.38
CA SER A 27 -2.47 1.08 -5.97
C SER A 27 -2.18 -0.25 -5.26
N ILE A 28 -2.49 -1.36 -5.93
CA ILE A 28 -2.20 -2.71 -5.44
C ILE A 28 -0.69 -2.90 -5.27
N TYR A 29 0.11 -2.53 -6.27
CA TYR A 29 1.57 -2.60 -6.20
C TYR A 29 2.16 -1.76 -5.05
N SER A 30 1.64 -0.54 -4.84
CA SER A 30 2.02 0.32 -3.72
C SER A 30 1.72 -0.34 -2.37
N LEU A 31 0.53 -0.92 -2.20
CA LEU A 31 0.13 -1.64 -0.99
C LEU A 31 1.00 -2.88 -0.72
N PHE A 32 1.29 -3.68 -1.76
CA PHE A 32 2.16 -4.85 -1.61
C PHE A 32 3.58 -4.47 -1.17
N ASN A 33 4.15 -3.41 -1.73
CA ASN A 33 5.47 -2.93 -1.33
C ASN A 33 5.48 -2.39 0.10
N LEU A 34 4.40 -1.71 0.52
CA LEU A 34 4.26 -1.23 1.89
C LEU A 34 4.19 -2.40 2.88
N ASN A 35 3.35 -3.42 2.61
CA ASN A 35 3.25 -4.61 3.47
C ASN A 35 4.60 -5.33 3.61
N LYS A 36 5.31 -5.54 2.49
CA LYS A 36 6.61 -6.22 2.53
C LYS A 36 7.65 -5.47 3.37
N ALA A 37 7.63 -4.13 3.33
CA ALA A 37 8.53 -3.31 4.13
C ALA A 37 8.21 -3.36 5.64
N ILE A 38 6.95 -3.56 6.00
CA ILE A 38 6.47 -3.59 7.39
C ILE A 38 6.67 -4.99 8.00
N ASP A 39 6.23 -6.06 7.32
CA ASP A 39 6.15 -7.39 7.91
C ASP A 39 7.54 -8.02 8.18
N GLY A 40 8.47 -7.94 7.22
CA GLY A 40 9.74 -8.66 7.29
C GLY A 40 10.73 -8.10 8.32
N LEU A 41 10.75 -6.77 8.49
CA LEU A 41 11.69 -6.09 9.37
C LEU A 41 11.17 -6.00 10.80
N ILE A 42 9.88 -5.67 10.99
CA ILE A 42 9.34 -5.48 12.34
C ILE A 42 9.31 -6.79 13.12
N ALA A 43 8.88 -7.90 12.51
CA ALA A 43 8.77 -9.18 13.23
C ALA A 43 10.14 -9.74 13.66
N SER A 44 11.15 -9.60 12.79
CA SER A 44 12.51 -10.09 13.05
C SER A 44 13.23 -9.21 14.06
N ASN A 45 13.27 -7.88 13.89
CA ASN A 45 13.88 -6.97 14.86
C ASN A 45 13.19 -7.03 16.23
N TYR A 46 11.86 -7.21 16.27
CA TYR A 46 11.12 -7.40 17.54
C TYR A 46 11.59 -8.64 18.31
N THR A 47 11.91 -9.73 17.61
CA THR A 47 12.41 -10.96 18.24
C THR A 47 13.78 -10.73 18.90
N SER A 48 14.69 -10.01 18.23
CA SER A 48 15.99 -9.64 18.81
C SER A 48 15.86 -8.66 19.99
N ILE A 49 14.93 -7.68 19.90
CA ILE A 49 14.61 -6.76 21.00
C ILE A 49 14.09 -7.53 22.23
N ALA A 50 13.17 -8.48 22.02
CA ALA A 50 12.63 -9.31 23.09
C ALA A 50 13.73 -10.18 23.71
N ALA A 51 14.59 -10.79 22.90
CA ALA A 51 15.72 -11.57 23.40
C ALA A 51 16.68 -10.72 24.22
N ALA A 52 17.06 -9.53 23.74
CA ALA A 52 17.93 -8.60 24.46
C ALA A 52 17.33 -8.16 25.80
N THR A 53 16.03 -7.83 25.82
CA THR A 53 15.32 -7.43 27.05
C THR A 53 15.30 -8.54 28.08
N ASN A 54 14.93 -9.76 27.67
CA ASN A 54 14.89 -10.89 28.60
C ASN A 54 16.29 -11.31 29.07
N MET A 55 17.33 -11.15 28.25
CA MET A 55 18.71 -11.34 28.70
C MET A 55 19.11 -10.30 29.76
N ILE A 56 18.72 -9.03 29.59
CA ILE A 56 18.93 -7.97 30.60
C ILE A 56 18.21 -8.32 31.91
N ASP A 57 16.94 -8.72 31.84
CA ASP A 57 16.18 -9.10 33.03
C ASP A 57 16.80 -10.30 33.75
N ALA A 58 17.24 -11.32 33.00
CA ALA A 58 17.87 -12.51 33.56
C ALA A 58 19.21 -12.20 34.22
N ILE A 59 20.06 -11.38 33.60
CA ILE A 59 21.36 -11.02 34.18
C ILE A 59 21.21 -10.13 35.42
N GLU A 60 20.25 -9.20 35.44
CA GLU A 60 19.94 -8.38 36.63
C GLU A 60 19.39 -9.22 37.80
N ARG A 61 18.59 -10.25 37.50
CA ARG A 61 18.14 -11.21 38.51
C ARG A 61 19.29 -12.07 39.01
N GLN A 62 20.20 -12.51 38.14
CA GLN A 62 21.40 -13.24 38.58
C GLN A 62 22.26 -12.41 39.52
N ASP A 63 22.53 -11.16 39.17
CA ASP A 63 23.27 -10.22 40.03
C ASP A 63 22.59 -10.07 41.42
N SER A 64 21.27 -9.91 41.43
CA SER A 64 20.49 -9.90 42.68
C SER A 64 20.60 -11.24 43.46
N ASN A 65 20.67 -12.37 42.77
CA ASN A 65 20.79 -13.69 43.38
C ASN A 65 22.21 -13.95 43.93
N GLU A 66 23.24 -13.32 43.37
CA GLU A 66 24.59 -13.33 43.95
C GLU A 66 24.61 -12.60 45.29
N LEU A 67 23.90 -11.47 45.41
CA LEU A 67 23.71 -10.78 46.69
C LEU A 67 22.92 -11.61 47.70
N ILE A 68 21.85 -12.29 47.26
CA ILE A 68 21.12 -13.25 48.12
C ILE A 68 22.05 -14.36 48.59
N TYR A 69 22.91 -14.87 47.71
CA TYR A 69 23.88 -15.90 48.04
C TYR A 69 24.89 -15.40 49.09
N LEU A 70 25.39 -14.18 48.96
CA LEU A 70 26.35 -13.56 49.87
C LEU A 70 25.71 -13.27 51.24
N GLU A 71 24.57 -12.60 51.27
CA GLU A 71 24.05 -11.93 52.47
C GLU A 71 22.86 -12.61 53.15
N VAL A 72 22.09 -13.46 52.44
CA VAL A 72 20.78 -13.92 52.93
C VAL A 72 20.71 -15.44 53.07
N ASP A 73 20.78 -16.16 51.95
CA ASP A 73 20.63 -17.62 51.90
C ASP A 73 21.38 -18.16 50.68
N ALA A 74 22.50 -18.85 50.96
CA ALA A 74 23.36 -19.42 49.94
C ALA A 74 22.65 -20.44 49.05
N GLN A 75 21.81 -21.32 49.60
CA GLN A 75 21.11 -22.34 48.80
C GLN A 75 20.02 -21.72 47.93
N LYS A 76 19.32 -20.71 48.45
CA LYS A 76 18.34 -19.96 47.66
C LYS A 76 19.02 -19.18 46.53
N GLY A 77 20.11 -18.48 46.83
CA GLY A 77 20.89 -17.72 45.85
C GLY A 77 21.41 -18.60 44.71
N ILE A 78 22.03 -19.74 45.02
CA ILE A 78 22.52 -20.69 44.01
C ILE A 78 21.37 -21.21 43.13
N ARG A 79 20.27 -21.66 43.73
CA ARG A 79 19.13 -22.20 42.96
C ARG A 79 18.52 -21.16 42.04
N ALA A 80 18.30 -19.94 42.54
CA ALA A 80 17.73 -18.85 41.75
C ALA A 80 18.70 -18.41 40.64
N PHE A 81 20.01 -18.31 40.93
CA PHE A 81 21.03 -18.00 39.94
C PHE A 81 21.04 -19.03 38.79
N SER A 82 20.98 -20.32 39.10
CA SER A 82 20.93 -21.39 38.09
C SER A 82 19.65 -21.34 37.25
N GLN A 83 18.51 -20.94 37.82
CA GLN A 83 17.27 -20.76 37.06
C GLN A 83 17.40 -19.61 36.06
N ASN A 84 17.86 -18.43 36.51
CA ASN A 84 18.07 -17.30 35.62
C ASN A 84 19.20 -17.56 34.60
N GLN A 85 20.15 -18.44 34.93
CA GLN A 85 21.16 -18.89 33.97
C GLN A 85 20.54 -19.61 32.77
N GLN A 86 19.58 -20.50 33.03
CA GLN A 86 18.85 -21.20 31.97
C GLN A 86 18.03 -20.22 31.13
N GLU A 87 17.34 -19.27 31.77
CA GLU A 87 16.57 -18.22 31.08
C GLU A 87 17.46 -17.40 30.14
N PHE A 88 18.61 -16.92 30.63
CA PHE A 88 19.56 -16.15 29.82
C PHE A 88 20.03 -16.95 28.59
N LEU A 89 20.41 -18.22 28.78
CA LEU A 89 20.90 -19.07 27.68
C LEU A 89 19.84 -19.34 26.62
N VAL A 90 18.57 -19.51 27.02
CA VAL A 90 17.45 -19.67 26.08
C VAL A 90 17.32 -18.42 25.19
N TRP A 91 17.37 -17.24 25.78
CA TRP A 91 17.23 -15.99 25.02
C TRP A 91 18.49 -15.64 24.22
N LEU A 92 19.68 -15.97 24.71
CA LEU A 92 20.92 -15.84 23.97
C LEU A 92 20.91 -16.70 22.70
N ASN A 93 20.42 -17.94 22.78
CA ASN A 93 20.28 -18.79 21.60
C ASN A 93 19.27 -18.22 20.61
N ARG A 94 18.13 -17.70 21.10
CA ARG A 94 17.16 -17.00 20.23
C ARG A 94 17.76 -15.78 19.53
N ALA A 95 18.62 -15.01 20.22
CA ALA A 95 19.33 -13.90 19.59
C ALA A 95 20.32 -14.38 18.52
N LYS A 96 21.06 -15.47 18.78
CA LYS A 96 21.99 -16.09 17.81
C LYS A 96 21.28 -16.60 16.55
N ASP A 97 20.09 -17.16 16.71
CA ASP A 97 19.29 -17.70 15.60
C ASP A 97 18.56 -16.62 14.79
N ASN A 98 18.46 -15.39 15.34
CA ASN A 98 17.72 -14.28 14.76
C ASN A 98 18.61 -13.05 14.57
N ILE A 99 19.73 -13.20 13.87
CA ILE A 99 20.59 -12.07 13.51
C ILE A 99 19.94 -11.30 12.35
N THR A 100 19.63 -10.03 12.59
CA THR A 100 18.90 -9.14 11.68
C THR A 100 19.75 -7.98 11.19
N GLU A 101 20.67 -7.49 12.01
CA GLU A 101 21.45 -6.29 11.73
C GLU A 101 22.93 -6.58 11.47
N ASN A 102 23.56 -5.67 10.71
CA ASN A 102 25.01 -5.64 10.59
C ASN A 102 25.62 -5.38 11.97
N ASP A 103 26.73 -6.07 12.27
CA ASP A 103 27.43 -6.06 13.57
C ASP A 103 26.71 -6.71 14.76
N GLU A 104 25.42 -7.04 14.68
CA GLU A 104 24.68 -7.73 15.76
C GLU A 104 25.36 -9.04 16.16
N ARG A 105 25.87 -9.82 15.19
CA ARG A 105 26.64 -11.05 15.45
C ARG A 105 27.81 -10.82 16.40
N LYS A 106 28.61 -9.78 16.15
CA LYS A 106 29.80 -9.47 16.95
C LYS A 106 29.42 -9.10 18.38
N VAL A 107 28.33 -8.35 18.54
CA VAL A 107 27.83 -7.95 19.86
C VAL A 107 27.28 -9.17 20.62
N ILE A 108 26.57 -10.08 19.95
CA ILE A 108 26.11 -11.35 20.53
C ILE A 108 27.28 -12.23 20.96
N GLU A 109 28.33 -12.32 20.15
CA GLU A 109 29.55 -13.07 20.48
C GLU A 109 30.26 -12.46 21.71
N SER A 110 30.34 -11.13 21.79
CA SER A 110 30.87 -10.42 22.97
C SER A 110 30.03 -10.71 24.22
N ALA A 111 28.70 -10.58 24.12
CA ALA A 111 27.78 -10.88 25.22
C ALA A 111 27.95 -12.33 25.72
N ASN A 112 28.06 -13.28 24.79
CA ASN A 112 28.29 -14.69 25.11
C ASN A 112 29.63 -14.92 25.83
N SER A 113 30.71 -14.31 25.35
CA SER A 113 32.04 -14.42 25.96
C SER A 113 32.06 -13.87 27.38
N ASP A 114 31.55 -12.65 27.57
CA ASP A 114 31.47 -12.01 28.89
C ASP A 114 30.56 -12.78 29.83
N TYR A 115 29.47 -13.35 29.32
CA TYR A 115 28.55 -14.15 30.11
C TYR A 115 29.19 -15.46 30.59
N LEU A 116 29.97 -16.15 29.75
CA LEU A 116 30.71 -17.33 30.19
C LEU A 116 31.69 -16.99 31.32
N LYS A 117 32.36 -15.84 31.22
CA LYS A 117 33.25 -15.32 32.27
C LYS A 117 32.48 -14.98 33.55
N TYR A 118 31.29 -14.41 33.44
CA TYR A 118 30.41 -14.12 34.58
C TYR A 118 30.04 -15.41 35.34
N ILE A 119 29.64 -16.48 34.63
CA ILE A 119 29.33 -17.78 35.24
C ILE A 119 30.57 -18.41 35.90
N GLU A 120 31.74 -18.31 35.27
CA GLU A 120 33.01 -18.78 35.85
C GLU A 120 33.31 -18.03 37.16
N TYR A 121 33.10 -16.71 37.18
CA TYR A 121 33.35 -15.91 38.37
C TYR A 121 32.35 -16.19 39.50
N PHE A 122 31.09 -16.48 39.20
CA PHE A 122 30.16 -16.94 40.25
C PHE A 122 30.60 -18.28 40.87
N SER A 123 31.18 -19.18 40.08
CA SER A 123 31.76 -20.43 40.60
C SER A 123 32.96 -20.16 41.53
N LYS A 124 33.83 -19.22 41.14
CA LYS A 124 34.97 -18.77 41.97
C LYS A 124 34.52 -18.02 43.22
N LEU A 125 33.45 -17.22 43.15
CA LEU A 125 32.87 -16.53 44.30
C LEU A 125 32.48 -17.53 45.38
N GLN A 126 31.86 -18.65 44.99
CA GLN A 126 31.49 -19.71 45.92
C GLN A 126 32.71 -20.36 46.57
N GLU A 127 33.77 -20.60 45.81
CA GLU A 127 35.04 -21.13 46.33
C GLU A 127 35.68 -20.16 47.32
N ILE A 128 35.76 -18.86 46.98
CA ILE A 128 36.32 -17.81 47.82
C ILE A 128 35.53 -17.68 49.12
N LYS A 129 34.19 -17.64 49.04
CA LYS A 129 33.33 -17.59 50.23
C LYS A 129 33.58 -18.77 51.17
N ASN A 130 33.68 -19.98 50.61
CA ASN A 130 33.89 -21.21 51.37
C ASN A 130 35.30 -21.29 51.99
N LYS A 131 36.34 -20.77 51.34
CA LYS A 131 37.73 -20.84 51.81
C LYS A 131 38.18 -19.66 52.66
N SER A 132 37.72 -18.45 52.30
CA SER A 132 38.27 -17.18 52.78
C SER A 132 37.23 -16.31 53.50
N GLY A 133 35.96 -16.74 53.54
CA GLY A 133 34.88 -16.03 54.22
C GLY A 133 34.14 -15.01 53.34
N ASN A 134 33.09 -14.41 53.88
CA ASN A 134 32.18 -13.53 53.13
C ASN A 134 32.86 -12.22 52.70
N ASP A 135 33.68 -11.61 53.55
CA ASP A 135 34.30 -10.31 53.27
C ASP A 135 35.19 -10.33 52.01
N GLU A 136 35.96 -11.40 51.82
CA GLU A 136 36.77 -11.58 50.61
C GLU A 136 35.91 -11.90 49.38
N ALA A 137 34.79 -12.61 49.56
CA ALA A 137 33.84 -12.87 48.48
C ALA A 137 33.16 -11.57 48.00
N VAL A 138 32.76 -10.68 48.92
CA VAL A 138 32.18 -9.37 48.58
C VAL A 138 33.20 -8.51 47.82
N LYS A 139 34.46 -8.44 48.27
CA LYS A 139 35.53 -7.72 47.54
C LYS A 139 35.74 -8.28 46.13
N PHE A 140 35.72 -9.60 45.98
CA PHE A 140 35.84 -10.25 44.67
C PHE A 140 34.64 -9.92 43.77
N TYR A 141 33.42 -9.93 44.33
CA TYR A 141 32.22 -9.53 43.61
C TYR A 141 32.34 -8.10 43.06
N ASP A 142 32.67 -7.12 43.92
CA ASP A 142 32.76 -5.71 43.52
C ASP A 142 33.85 -5.47 42.47
N LYS A 143 34.99 -6.15 42.61
CA LYS A 143 36.17 -5.90 41.78
C LYS A 143 36.16 -6.67 40.46
N GLU A 144 35.64 -7.88 40.44
CA GLU A 144 35.78 -8.81 39.31
C GLU A 144 34.43 -9.17 38.67
N ILE A 145 33.38 -9.44 39.46
CA ILE A 145 32.06 -9.85 38.95
C ILE A 145 31.28 -8.65 38.42
N TYR A 146 31.12 -7.60 39.23
CA TYR A 146 30.30 -6.45 38.90
C TYR A 146 30.71 -5.74 37.59
N PRO A 147 32.01 -5.59 37.25
CA PRO A 147 32.41 -5.07 35.94
C PRO A 147 32.00 -5.99 34.77
N VAL A 148 32.12 -7.30 34.93
CA VAL A 148 31.74 -8.28 33.89
C VAL A 148 30.22 -8.30 33.72
N PHE A 149 29.45 -8.27 34.81
CA PHE A 149 28.00 -8.08 34.79
C PHE A 149 27.60 -6.86 33.94
N ASN A 150 28.24 -5.71 34.18
CA ASN A 150 27.98 -4.49 33.41
C ASN A 150 28.36 -4.64 31.93
N SER A 151 29.42 -5.41 31.62
CA SER A 151 29.82 -5.69 30.23
C SER A 151 28.78 -6.54 29.49
N VAL A 152 28.26 -7.60 30.14
CA VAL A 152 27.16 -8.43 29.61
C VAL A 152 25.93 -7.56 29.36
N LYS A 153 25.50 -6.82 30.38
CA LYS A 153 24.33 -5.93 30.31
C LYS A 153 24.48 -4.86 29.22
N SER A 154 25.68 -4.27 29.08
CA SER A 154 25.98 -3.29 28.02
C SER A 154 25.90 -3.91 26.62
N SER A 155 26.41 -5.13 26.45
CA SER A 155 26.30 -5.86 25.18
C SER A 155 24.85 -6.16 24.84
N CYS A 156 24.03 -6.63 25.79
CA CYS A 156 22.60 -6.83 25.59
C CYS A 156 21.87 -5.52 25.23
N ARG A 157 22.19 -4.41 25.90
CA ARG A 157 21.68 -3.07 25.55
C ARG A 157 22.09 -2.62 24.15
N SER A 158 23.27 -3.02 23.69
CA SER A 158 23.73 -2.70 22.34
C SER A 158 22.94 -3.49 21.29
N ILE A 159 22.62 -4.76 21.54
CA ILE A 159 21.72 -5.56 20.69
C ILE A 159 20.33 -4.90 20.61
N LEU A 160 19.77 -4.51 21.76
CA LEU A 160 18.50 -3.79 21.85
C LEU A 160 18.52 -2.52 21.00
N LYS A 161 19.52 -1.66 21.22
CA LYS A 161 19.64 -0.37 20.52
C LYS A 161 19.82 -0.52 19.01
N LEU A 162 20.65 -1.45 18.55
CA LEU A 162 20.85 -1.71 17.10
C LEU A 162 19.52 -2.04 16.41
N ASN A 163 18.73 -2.92 17.03
CA ASN A 163 17.44 -3.33 16.51
C ASN A 163 16.37 -2.23 16.59
N GLU A 164 16.33 -1.46 17.68
CA GLU A 164 15.42 -0.31 17.80
C GLU A 164 15.72 0.78 16.76
N GLU A 165 16.99 1.11 16.56
CA GLU A 165 17.41 2.09 15.55
C GLU A 165 17.09 1.62 14.14
N SER A 166 17.30 0.33 13.83
CA SER A 166 16.93 -0.24 12.54
C SER A 166 15.42 -0.20 12.31
N MET A 167 14.63 -0.58 13.31
CA MET A 167 13.17 -0.52 13.24
C MET A 167 12.68 0.93 13.03
N PHE A 168 13.28 1.91 13.71
CA PHE A 168 12.93 3.32 13.55
C PHE A 168 13.29 3.83 12.14
N LYS A 169 14.49 3.52 11.64
CA LYS A 169 14.91 3.87 10.26
C LYS A 169 13.99 3.22 9.22
N SER A 170 13.65 1.96 9.41
CA SER A 170 12.75 1.22 8.52
C SER A 170 11.34 1.82 8.50
N LYS A 171 10.81 2.22 9.66
CA LYS A 171 9.54 2.96 9.77
C LYS A 171 9.58 4.30 9.03
N GLN A 172 10.66 5.07 9.18
CA GLN A 172 10.84 6.33 8.47
C GLN A 172 10.88 6.12 6.95
N ASN A 173 11.70 5.18 6.49
CA ASN A 173 11.79 4.82 5.07
C ASN A 173 10.46 4.35 4.49
N ALA A 174 9.73 3.49 5.20
CA ALA A 174 8.40 3.04 4.78
C ALA A 174 7.41 4.21 4.67
N THR A 175 7.47 5.16 5.61
CA THR A 175 6.64 6.37 5.59
C THR A 175 6.99 7.28 4.41
N GLU A 176 8.28 7.47 4.11
CA GLU A 176 8.72 8.29 2.98
C GLU A 176 8.34 7.65 1.63
N ILE A 177 8.56 6.35 1.48
CA ILE A 177 8.17 5.59 0.29
C ILE A 177 6.66 5.68 0.11
N SER A 178 5.88 5.48 1.18
CA SER A 178 4.42 5.61 1.16
C SER A 178 3.97 7.00 0.73
N ARG A 179 4.59 8.09 1.24
CA ARG A 179 4.28 9.47 0.81
C ARG A 179 4.57 9.70 -0.67
N LYS A 180 5.74 9.28 -1.16
CA LYS A 180 6.10 9.42 -2.59
C LYS A 180 5.10 8.68 -3.48
N GLN A 181 4.73 7.46 -3.11
CA GLN A 181 3.73 6.68 -3.82
C GLN A 181 2.34 7.34 -3.78
N MET A 182 1.91 7.87 -2.63
CA MET A 182 0.66 8.60 -2.48
C MET A 182 0.59 9.80 -3.44
N TYR A 183 1.63 10.63 -3.49
CA TYR A 183 1.68 11.77 -4.41
C TYR A 183 1.67 11.32 -5.88
N GLY A 184 2.37 10.23 -6.22
CA GLY A 184 2.32 9.64 -7.56
C GLY A 184 0.91 9.20 -7.96
N THR A 185 0.22 8.47 -7.07
CA THR A 185 -1.16 8.01 -7.29
C THR A 185 -2.12 9.20 -7.44
N ILE A 186 -1.98 10.24 -6.62
CA ILE A 186 -2.78 11.47 -6.73
C ILE A 186 -2.56 12.13 -8.09
N MET A 187 -1.31 12.31 -8.53
CA MET A 187 -1.01 12.90 -9.83
C MET A 187 -1.60 12.10 -10.99
N ILE A 188 -1.44 10.77 -11.00
CA ILE A 188 -1.99 9.90 -12.05
C ILE A 188 -3.52 9.91 -12.04
N SER A 189 -4.14 9.97 -10.85
CA SER A 189 -5.59 10.08 -10.71
C SER A 189 -6.10 11.39 -11.31
N ILE A 190 -5.44 12.51 -11.03
CA ILE A 190 -5.78 13.83 -11.62
C ILE A 190 -5.65 13.78 -13.15
N ILE A 191 -4.55 13.23 -13.68
CA ILE A 191 -4.35 13.08 -15.12
C ILE A 191 -5.46 12.21 -15.74
N SER A 192 -5.83 11.12 -15.07
CA SER A 192 -6.88 10.20 -15.54
C SER A 192 -8.25 10.88 -15.57
N ILE A 193 -8.58 11.71 -14.57
CA ILE A 193 -9.80 12.52 -14.55
C ILE A 193 -9.80 13.52 -15.71
N LEU A 194 -8.69 14.24 -15.93
CA LEU A 194 -8.57 15.20 -17.03
C LEU A 194 -8.73 14.51 -18.39
N LEU A 195 -8.10 13.35 -18.59
CA LEU A 195 -8.27 12.54 -19.80
C LEU A 195 -9.72 12.08 -19.96
N GLY A 196 -10.37 11.64 -18.88
CA GLY A 196 -11.78 11.28 -18.88
C GLY A 196 -12.68 12.44 -19.31
N LEU A 197 -12.41 13.67 -18.85
CA LEU A 197 -13.14 14.88 -19.25
C LEU A 197 -12.92 15.21 -20.73
N VAL A 198 -11.68 15.12 -21.23
CA VAL A 198 -11.36 15.35 -22.64
C VAL A 198 -12.08 14.32 -23.53
N VAL A 199 -12.05 13.05 -23.15
CA VAL A 199 -12.76 11.97 -23.85
C VAL A 199 -14.27 12.21 -23.81
N SER A 200 -14.83 12.50 -22.63
CA SER A 200 -16.26 12.78 -22.46
C SER A 200 -16.73 13.93 -23.35
N THR A 201 -16.03 15.06 -23.35
CA THR A 201 -16.38 16.23 -24.16
C THR A 201 -16.25 15.96 -25.66
N TYR A 202 -15.23 15.21 -26.08
CA TYR A 202 -15.07 14.76 -27.47
C TYR A 202 -16.26 13.90 -27.93
N PHE A 203 -16.69 12.94 -27.11
CA PHE A 203 -17.80 12.05 -27.45
C PHE A 203 -19.17 12.71 -27.39
N THR A 204 -19.40 13.63 -26.46
CA THR A 204 -20.62 14.45 -26.45
C THR A 204 -20.78 15.19 -27.78
N LYS A 205 -19.69 15.75 -28.32
CA LYS A 205 -19.72 16.43 -29.62
C LYS A 205 -19.89 15.48 -30.81
N LYS A 206 -19.33 14.27 -30.76
CA LYS A 206 -19.30 13.32 -31.89
C LYS A 206 -20.49 12.35 -31.95
N ILE A 207 -21.18 12.10 -30.84
CA ILE A 207 -22.28 11.13 -30.77
C ILE A 207 -23.55 11.80 -30.23
N VAL A 208 -23.49 12.35 -29.01
CA VAL A 208 -24.68 12.85 -28.30
C VAL A 208 -25.30 14.04 -29.04
N SER A 209 -24.49 15.01 -29.47
CA SER A 209 -24.97 16.20 -30.17
C SER A 209 -25.61 15.88 -31.53
N PRO A 210 -25.01 15.05 -32.42
CA PRO A 210 -25.68 14.60 -33.65
C PRO A 210 -27.02 13.88 -33.40
N ILE A 211 -27.11 13.00 -32.40
CA ILE A 211 -28.37 12.31 -32.05
C ILE A 211 -29.43 13.32 -31.60
N PHE A 212 -29.04 14.32 -30.81
CA PHE A 212 -29.96 15.39 -30.38
C PHE A 212 -30.48 16.20 -31.58
N VAL A 213 -29.59 16.60 -32.50
CA VAL A 213 -29.97 17.29 -33.74
C VAL A 213 -30.92 16.43 -34.58
N LEU A 214 -30.64 15.13 -34.70
CA LEU A 214 -31.50 14.20 -35.42
C LEU A 214 -32.91 14.13 -34.82
N THR A 215 -32.97 14.06 -33.48
CA THR A 215 -34.21 14.00 -32.70
C THR A 215 -35.05 15.27 -32.88
N GLU A 216 -34.43 16.46 -32.84
CA GLU A 216 -35.11 17.73 -33.09
C GLU A 216 -35.62 17.85 -34.53
N GLY A 217 -34.86 17.36 -35.51
CA GLY A 217 -35.31 17.33 -36.91
C GLY A 217 -36.54 16.46 -37.12
N VAL A 218 -36.59 15.28 -36.49
CA VAL A 218 -37.78 14.40 -36.50
C VAL A 218 -38.99 15.10 -35.88
N LYS A 219 -38.81 15.78 -34.73
CA LYS A 219 -39.90 16.56 -34.10
C LYS A 219 -40.38 17.70 -34.98
N SER A 220 -39.48 18.39 -35.68
CA SER A 220 -39.81 19.46 -36.62
C SER A 220 -40.69 18.96 -37.76
N VAL A 221 -40.35 17.81 -38.36
CA VAL A 221 -41.14 17.18 -39.42
C VAL A 221 -42.50 16.73 -38.90
N LYS A 222 -42.57 16.15 -37.69
CA LYS A 222 -43.85 15.78 -37.05
C LYS A 222 -44.79 16.97 -36.87
N ARG A 223 -44.25 18.18 -36.70
CA ARG A 223 -45.02 19.44 -36.61
C ARG A 223 -45.39 20.04 -37.98
N GLY A 224 -45.12 19.34 -39.08
CA GLY A 224 -45.45 19.76 -40.44
C GLY A 224 -44.34 20.51 -41.18
N ASN A 225 -43.16 20.73 -40.59
CA ASN A 225 -42.06 21.41 -41.27
C ASN A 225 -41.22 20.44 -42.11
N LEU A 226 -41.70 20.11 -43.31
CA LEU A 226 -41.02 19.24 -44.29
C LEU A 226 -39.83 19.90 -45.00
N ASN A 227 -39.65 21.21 -44.86
CA ASN A 227 -38.50 21.94 -45.40
C ASN A 227 -37.26 21.85 -44.51
N HIS A 228 -37.39 21.38 -43.26
CA HIS A 228 -36.25 21.22 -42.37
C HIS A 228 -35.26 20.17 -42.93
N ARG A 229 -33.96 20.47 -42.86
CA ARG A 229 -32.88 19.57 -43.29
C ARG A 229 -31.87 19.43 -42.16
N ILE A 230 -31.45 18.19 -41.93
CA ILE A 230 -30.51 17.83 -40.88
C ILE A 230 -29.10 17.83 -41.47
N ASN A 231 -28.23 18.69 -40.95
CA ASN A 231 -26.84 18.77 -41.42
C ASN A 231 -25.90 18.10 -40.40
N ILE A 232 -25.63 16.80 -40.60
CA ILE A 232 -24.69 16.02 -39.79
C ILE A 232 -23.59 15.50 -40.72
N ASN A 233 -22.41 16.09 -40.65
CA ASN A 233 -21.23 15.68 -41.41
C ASN A 233 -20.39 14.66 -40.63
N THR A 234 -20.96 13.49 -40.34
CA THR A 234 -20.21 12.34 -39.81
C THR A 234 -20.15 11.24 -40.87
N HIS A 235 -19.05 10.49 -40.90
CA HIS A 235 -18.85 9.37 -41.84
C HIS A 235 -19.15 8.02 -41.16
N ASP A 236 -20.20 8.00 -40.34
CA ASP A 236 -20.66 6.84 -39.55
C ASP A 236 -22.17 6.62 -39.75
N GLU A 237 -22.75 5.67 -39.03
CA GLU A 237 -24.19 5.35 -39.17
C GLU A 237 -25.09 6.53 -38.78
N ILE A 238 -24.62 7.51 -38.00
CA ILE A 238 -25.40 8.71 -37.69
C ILE A 238 -25.50 9.61 -38.93
N GLY A 239 -24.40 9.75 -39.68
CA GLY A 239 -24.37 10.52 -40.92
C GLY A 239 -25.19 9.85 -42.02
N GLU A 240 -25.10 8.53 -42.13
CA GLU A 240 -25.94 7.74 -43.04
C GLU A 240 -27.43 7.91 -42.71
N LEU A 241 -27.81 7.81 -41.43
CA LEU A 241 -29.19 8.02 -40.98
C LEU A 241 -29.68 9.45 -41.25
N ALA A 242 -28.82 10.46 -41.07
CA ALA A 242 -29.15 11.85 -41.39
C ALA A 242 -29.40 12.05 -42.89
N SER A 243 -28.59 11.41 -43.74
CA SER A 243 -28.78 11.41 -45.20
C SER A 243 -30.10 10.76 -45.60
N GLU A 244 -30.39 9.57 -45.08
CA GLU A 244 -31.65 8.86 -45.35
C GLU A 244 -32.88 9.63 -44.84
N PHE A 245 -32.78 10.29 -43.68
CA PHE A 245 -33.82 11.18 -43.18
C PHE A 245 -34.08 12.37 -44.12
N ASN A 246 -33.03 13.01 -44.63
CA ASN A 246 -33.15 14.11 -45.59
C ASN A 246 -33.75 13.64 -46.93
N ASN A 247 -33.42 12.43 -47.39
CA ASN A 247 -34.00 11.83 -48.59
C ASN A 247 -35.51 11.57 -48.41
N MET A 248 -35.91 10.98 -47.28
CA MET A 248 -37.32 10.75 -46.95
C MET A 248 -38.13 12.06 -46.89
N THR A 249 -37.64 13.06 -46.17
CA THR A 249 -38.32 14.36 -46.04
C THR A 249 -38.41 15.10 -47.37
N SER A 250 -37.40 14.98 -48.23
CA SER A 250 -37.44 15.52 -49.59
C SER A 250 -38.52 14.86 -50.45
N ARG A 251 -38.68 13.53 -50.36
CA ARG A 251 -39.74 12.80 -51.06
C ARG A 251 -41.14 13.19 -50.56
N LEU A 252 -41.31 13.30 -49.24
CA LEU A 252 -42.57 13.75 -48.63
C LEU A 252 -42.95 15.16 -49.09
N LEU A 253 -41.99 16.09 -49.10
CA LEU A 253 -42.21 17.46 -49.57
C LEU A 253 -42.59 17.50 -51.06
N GLN A 254 -41.95 16.68 -51.90
CA GLN A 254 -42.31 16.58 -53.33
C GLN A 254 -43.71 16.00 -53.52
N TYR A 255 -44.08 14.98 -52.75
CA TYR A 255 -45.41 14.38 -52.79
C TYR A 255 -46.51 15.36 -52.36
N ASP A 256 -46.28 16.12 -51.28
CA ASP A 256 -47.19 17.14 -50.78
C ASP A 256 -47.41 18.25 -51.82
N LYS A 257 -46.32 18.79 -52.40
CA LYS A 257 -46.38 19.77 -53.50
C LYS A 257 -47.10 19.24 -54.74
N SER A 258 -46.85 17.99 -55.13
CA SER A 258 -47.50 17.35 -56.29
C SER A 258 -49.01 17.17 -56.05
N SER A 259 -49.40 16.79 -54.84
CA SER A 259 -50.80 16.63 -54.45
C SER A 259 -51.55 17.97 -54.44
N ILE A 260 -50.92 19.02 -53.90
CA ILE A 260 -51.45 20.40 -53.95
C ILE A 260 -51.61 20.87 -55.41
N ASN A 261 -50.59 20.67 -56.24
CA ASN A 261 -50.66 21.05 -57.66
C ASN A 261 -51.80 20.33 -58.40
N LYS A 262 -51.99 19.03 -58.16
CA LYS A 262 -53.12 18.27 -58.73
C LYS A 262 -54.48 18.83 -58.26
N LEU A 263 -54.63 19.10 -56.97
CA LEU A 263 -55.86 19.70 -56.43
C LEU A 263 -56.13 21.10 -57.00
N MET A 264 -55.10 21.93 -57.19
CA MET A 264 -55.25 23.24 -57.83
C MET A 264 -55.66 23.13 -59.30
N VAL A 265 -55.10 22.16 -60.04
CA VAL A 265 -55.49 21.90 -61.44
C VAL A 265 -56.95 21.45 -61.53
N GLU A 266 -57.38 20.53 -60.68
CA GLU A 266 -58.78 20.08 -60.67
C GLU A 266 -59.75 21.18 -60.23
N LYS A 267 -59.42 21.97 -59.20
CA LYS A 267 -60.22 23.14 -58.80
C LYS A 267 -60.34 24.17 -59.93
N ASN A 268 -59.26 24.47 -60.64
CA ASN A 268 -59.27 25.40 -61.77
C ASN A 268 -60.12 24.88 -62.93
N LYS A 269 -60.11 23.57 -63.20
CA LYS A 269 -61.04 22.95 -64.16
C LYS A 269 -62.49 23.10 -63.71
N SER A 270 -62.80 22.85 -62.43
CA SER A 270 -64.17 23.01 -61.92
C SER A 270 -64.66 24.46 -61.98
N ILE A 271 -63.79 25.45 -61.73
CA ILE A 271 -64.14 26.88 -61.82
C ILE A 271 -64.31 27.32 -63.28
N ALA A 272 -63.57 26.73 -64.22
CA ALA A 272 -63.70 27.02 -65.65
C ALA A 272 -64.95 26.38 -66.30
N ILE A 273 -65.66 25.52 -65.58
CA ILE A 273 -66.88 24.80 -66.04
C ILE A 273 -68.17 25.44 -65.49
N VAL A 274 -68.07 26.50 -64.67
CA VAL A 274 -69.20 27.33 -64.21
C VAL A 274 -69.17 28.67 -64.93
#